data_AF-A0A4Z1AE69-F1
#
_entry.id   AF-A0A4Z1AE69-F1
#
_cell.length_a   1.000
_cell.length_b   1.000
_cell.length_c   1.000
_cell.angle_alpha   90.00
_cell.angle_beta   90.00
_cell.angle_gamma   90.00
#
_symmetry.space_group_name_H-M   'P 1'
#
loop_
_entity.id
_entity.type
_entity.pdbx_description
1 polymer ?
#
loop_
_entity_poly.entity_id
_entity_poly.type
_entity_poly.pdbx_seq_one_letter_code
_entity_poly.pdbx_strand_id
1 'polypeptide(L)'
;MSSKNPKKWEQLLNDSDFELRLVRSTKARVRTERTKRRVYAGVVTSALVFSLLFVNEFVIEPRELTTNVHYLVDELSSESIVSLSMD
;
A
#
# COMPACT_ATOMS: atom_id res chain seq x y z
N MET A 1 19.93 36.77 15.30
CA MET A 1 20.43 37.39 14.04
C MET A 1 21.18 36.34 13.26
N SER A 2 20.68 35.92 12.08
CA SER A 2 21.34 34.95 11.21
C SER A 2 22.03 35.72 10.09
N SER A 3 23.34 35.93 10.19
CA SER A 3 24.12 36.59 9.14
C SER A 3 24.29 35.61 7.97
N LYS A 4 23.44 35.75 6.95
CA LYS A 4 23.59 35.07 5.65
C LYS A 4 24.73 35.73 4.86
N ASN A 5 25.97 35.59 5.32
CA ASN A 5 27.13 35.88 4.49
C ASN A 5 27.55 34.58 3.81
N PRO A 6 27.53 34.51 2.46
CA PRO A 6 28.01 33.33 1.75
C PRO A 6 29.51 33.18 2.04
N LYS A 7 29.90 32.09 2.71
CA LYS A 7 31.31 31.78 2.95
C LYS A 7 32.00 31.55 1.61
N LYS A 8 33.20 32.13 1.47
CA LYS A 8 34.06 31.94 0.30
C LYS A 8 34.41 30.46 0.15
N TRP A 9 34.38 29.91 -1.07
CA TRP A 9 34.65 28.49 -1.34
C TRP A 9 35.98 27.98 -0.78
N GLU A 10 36.99 28.86 -0.73
CA GLU A 10 38.30 28.62 -0.12
C GLU A 10 38.21 28.24 1.37
N GLN A 11 37.30 28.88 2.12
CA GLN A 11 37.08 28.57 3.54
C GLN A 11 36.27 27.28 3.75
N LEU A 12 35.53 26.82 2.74
CA LEU A 12 34.77 25.57 2.80
C LEU A 12 35.66 24.36 2.57
N LEU A 13 36.70 24.48 1.74
CA LEU A 13 37.72 23.44 1.52
C LEU A 13 38.64 23.24 2.73
N ASN A 14 38.84 24.29 3.53
CA ASN A 14 39.65 24.23 4.75
C ASN A 14 38.86 23.73 5.97
N ASP A 15 37.55 23.53 5.82
CA ASP A 15 36.65 23.10 6.89
C ASP A 15 36.45 21.59 6.78
N SER A 16 37.14 20.82 7.64
CA SER A 16 37.11 19.36 7.66
C SER A 16 35.70 18.77 7.83
N ASP A 17 34.76 19.55 8.37
CA ASP A 17 33.37 19.15 8.61
C ASP A 17 32.42 19.55 7.47
N PHE A 18 32.94 20.08 6.36
CA PHE A 18 32.13 20.45 5.20
C PHE A 18 31.40 19.24 4.60
N GLU A 19 32.11 18.15 4.30
CA GLU A 19 31.51 16.94 3.75
C GLU A 19 30.49 16.34 4.72
N LEU A 20 30.81 16.33 6.01
CA LEU A 20 29.95 15.77 7.04
C LEU A 20 28.62 16.54 7.14
N ARG A 21 28.65 17.87 7.02
CA ARG A 21 27.43 18.71 6.97
C ARG A 21 26.62 18.47 5.69
N LEU A 22 27.30 18.32 4.56
CA LEU A 22 26.66 18.07 3.26
C LEU A 22 25.98 16.70 3.21
N VAL A 23 26.63 15.67 3.77
CA VAL A 23 26.05 14.33 3.92
C VAL A 23 24.86 14.38 4.87
N ARG A 24 24.97 15.06 6.03
CA ARG A 24 23.85 15.20 6.98
C ARG A 24 22.66 15.93 6.36
N SER A 25 22.87 17.04 5.67
CA SER A 25 21.79 17.80 5.03
C SER A 25 21.11 17.01 3.93
N THR A 26 21.88 16.30 3.11
CA THR A 26 21.37 15.46 2.03
C THR A 26 20.58 14.27 2.58
N LYS A 27 21.14 13.58 3.59
CA LYS A 27 20.47 12.45 4.24
C LYS A 27 19.18 12.86 4.93
N ALA A 28 19.15 14.04 5.57
CA ALA A 28 17.94 14.60 6.16
C ALA A 28 16.88 14.87 5.08
N ARG A 29 17.25 15.55 3.99
CA ARG A 29 16.33 15.86 2.88
C ARG A 29 15.74 14.60 2.24
N VAL A 30 16.58 13.60 1.95
CA VAL A 30 16.13 12.31 1.40
C VAL A 30 15.20 11.58 2.37
N ARG A 31 15.48 11.61 3.68
CA ARG A 31 14.60 11.01 4.69
C ARG A 31 13.23 11.70 4.69
N THR A 32 13.19 13.03 4.68
CA THR A 32 11.95 13.79 4.66
C THR A 32 11.13 13.51 3.39
N GLU A 33 11.77 13.47 2.23
CA GLU A 33 11.09 13.14 0.97
C GLU A 33 10.57 11.71 0.94
N ARG A 34 11.33 10.72 1.46
CA ARG A 34 10.88 9.34 1.59
C ARG A 34 9.67 9.21 2.52
N THR A 35 9.66 9.91 3.65
CA THR A 35 8.52 9.90 4.57
C THR A 35 7.28 10.50 3.90
N LYS A 36 7.42 11.64 3.21
CA LYS A 36 6.32 12.25 2.46
C LYS A 36 5.75 11.28 1.42
N ARG A 37 6.59 10.63 0.61
CA ARG A 37 6.17 9.64 -0.38
C ARG A 37 5.42 8.46 0.25
N ARG A 38 5.85 7.97 1.41
CA ARG A 38 5.14 6.89 2.12
C ARG A 38 3.76 7.32 2.59
N VAL A 39 3.63 8.54 3.12
CA VAL A 39 2.33 9.09 3.53
C VAL A 39 1.40 9.22 2.31
N TYR A 40 1.89 9.79 1.21
CA TYR A 40 1.09 9.89 -0.02
C TYR A 40 0.67 8.52 -0.55
N ALA A 41 1.60 7.55 -0.61
CA ALA A 41 1.28 6.20 -1.02
C ALA A 41 0.22 5.56 -0.12
N GLY A 42 0.34 5.71 1.21
CA GLY A 42 -0.64 5.19 2.16
C GLY A 42 -2.03 5.82 1.99
N VAL A 43 -2.10 7.13 1.76
CA VAL A 43 -3.37 7.83 1.49
C VAL A 43 -4.00 7.32 0.19
N VAL A 44 -3.21 7.19 -0.88
CA VAL A 44 -3.71 6.68 -2.17
C VAL A 44 -4.19 5.23 -2.05
N THR A 45 -3.41 4.36 -1.40
CA THR A 45 -3.79 2.95 -1.21
C THR A 45 -5.04 2.82 -0.34
N SER A 46 -5.13 3.58 0.75
CA SER A 46 -6.33 3.54 1.62
C SER A 46 -7.57 4.06 0.91
N ALA A 47 -7.47 5.15 0.14
CA ALA A 47 -8.57 5.65 -0.68
C ALA A 47 -9.01 4.62 -1.73
N LEU A 48 -8.06 3.90 -2.35
CA LEU A 48 -8.34 2.87 -3.35
C LEU A 48 -9.05 1.66 -2.72
N VAL A 49 -8.59 1.18 -1.56
CA VAL A 49 -9.26 0.09 -0.81
C VAL A 49 -10.67 0.52 -0.39
N PHE A 50 -10.83 1.74 0.11
CA PHE A 50 -12.14 2.28 0.48
C PHE A 50 -13.08 2.32 -0.73
N SER A 51 -12.59 2.82 -1.87
CA SER A 51 -13.37 2.83 -3.11
C SER A 51 -13.75 1.43 -3.57
N LEU A 52 -12.85 0.45 -3.47
CA LEU A 52 -13.14 -0.94 -3.85
C LEU A 52 -14.18 -1.61 -2.96
N LEU A 53 -14.19 -1.30 -1.67
CA LEU A 53 -15.10 -1.92 -0.71
C LEU A 53 -16.49 -1.26 -0.67
N PHE A 54 -16.54 0.06 -0.87
CA PHE A 54 -17.76 0.85 -0.62
C PHE A 54 -18.38 1.45 -1.88
N VAL A 55 -17.61 1.71 -2.93
CA VAL A 55 -18.11 2.36 -4.17
C VAL A 55 -18.29 1.34 -5.28
N ASN A 56 -17.36 0.40 -5.40
CA ASN A 56 -17.64 -0.84 -6.12
C ASN A 56 -18.50 -1.67 -5.17
N GLU A 57 -19.77 -1.85 -5.51
CA GLU A 57 -20.67 -2.78 -4.84
C GLU A 57 -20.11 -4.21 -4.97
N PHE A 58 -19.03 -4.55 -4.24
CA PHE A 58 -18.68 -5.92 -3.87
C PHE A 58 -19.70 -6.42 -2.81
N VAL A 59 -20.97 -6.12 -3.06
CA VAL A 59 -22.08 -6.84 -2.49
C VAL A 59 -22.06 -8.15 -3.24
N ILE A 60 -21.32 -9.14 -2.72
CA ILE A 60 -21.62 -10.53 -3.03
C ILE A 60 -23.06 -10.69 -2.57
N GLU A 61 -24.01 -10.57 -3.50
CA GLU A 61 -25.42 -10.64 -3.18
C GLU A 61 -25.65 -12.03 -2.58
N PRO A 62 -25.97 -12.14 -1.27
CA PRO A 62 -25.95 -13.43 -0.59
C PRO A 62 -26.88 -14.44 -1.26
N ARG A 63 -27.93 -13.92 -1.91
CA ARG A 63 -28.91 -14.70 -2.68
C ARG A 63 -28.24 -15.45 -3.83
N GLU A 64 -27.45 -14.78 -4.67
CA GLU A 64 -26.79 -15.43 -5.81
C GLU A 64 -25.76 -16.48 -5.36
N LEU A 65 -25.03 -16.22 -4.26
CA LEU A 65 -24.10 -17.19 -3.71
C LEU A 65 -24.82 -18.41 -3.12
N THR A 66 -25.91 -18.21 -2.36
CA THR A 66 -26.68 -19.32 -1.77
C THR A 66 -27.35 -20.18 -2.83
N THR A 67 -27.92 -19.60 -3.89
CA THR A 67 -28.57 -20.37 -4.96
C THR A 67 -27.57 -21.22 -5.74
N ASN A 68 -26.40 -20.68 -6.06
CA ASN A 68 -25.36 -21.42 -6.77
C ASN A 68 -24.74 -22.53 -5.89
N VAL A 69 -24.56 -22.27 -4.60
CA VAL A 69 -24.09 -23.30 -3.65
C VAL A 69 -25.14 -24.39 -3.48
N HIS A 70 -26.43 -24.06 -3.40
CA HIS A 70 -27.49 -25.06 -3.32
C HIS A 70 -27.53 -25.96 -4.55
N TYR A 71 -27.38 -25.37 -5.75
CA TYR A 71 -27.31 -26.13 -7.00
C TYR A 71 -26.12 -27.09 -7.03
N LEU A 72 -24.94 -26.63 -6.61
CA LEU A 72 -23.74 -27.48 -6.53
C LEU A 72 -23.87 -28.59 -5.49
N VAL A 73 -24.50 -28.31 -4.35
CA VAL A 73 -24.76 -29.32 -3.30
C VAL A 73 -25.78 -30.35 -3.77
N ASP A 74 -26.84 -29.92 -4.46
CA ASP A 74 -27.84 -30.83 -5.01
C ASP A 74 -27.25 -31.72 -6.12
N GLU A 75 -26.40 -31.18 -7.01
CA GLU A 75 -25.70 -31.95 -8.04
C GLU A 75 -24.72 -32.99 -7.43
N LEU A 76 -23.89 -32.57 -6.47
CA LEU A 76 -22.93 -33.46 -5.78
C LEU A 76 -23.64 -34.51 -4.91
N SER A 77 -24.77 -34.15 -4.27
CA SER A 77 -25.56 -35.11 -3.50
C SER A 77 -26.31 -36.09 -4.42
N SER A 78 -26.74 -35.66 -5.60
CA SER A 78 -27.33 -36.53 -6.61
C SER A 78 -26.32 -37.55 -7.15
N GLU A 79 -25.07 -37.16 -7.40
CA GLU A 79 -23.99 -38.12 -7.71
C GLU A 79 -23.75 -39.08 -6.53
N SER A 80 -23.82 -38.59 -5.28
CA SER A 80 -23.68 -39.45 -4.09
C SER A 80 -24.83 -40.47 -3.95
N ILE A 81 -26.07 -40.09 -4.30
CA ILE A 81 -27.26 -40.95 -4.25
C ILE A 81 -27.20 -42.02 -5.36
N VAL A 82 -26.67 -41.69 -6.53
CA VAL A 82 -26.45 -42.67 -7.61
C VAL A 82 -25.34 -43.67 -7.23
N SER A 83 -24.34 -43.25 -6.44
CA SER A 83 -23.33 -44.18 -5.91
C SER A 83 -23.82 -45.05 -4.74
N LEU A 84 -24.83 -44.60 -3.98
CA LEU A 84 -25.45 -45.35 -2.88
C LEU A 84 -26.55 -46.32 -3.36
N SER A 85 -27.05 -46.17 -4.59
CA SER A 85 -28.00 -47.12 -5.19
C SER A 85 -27.33 -48.20 -6.03
N MET A 86 -25.99 -48.21 -6.12
CA MET A 86 -25.21 -49.17 -6.90
C MET A 86 -24.34 -50.12 -6.07
N ASP A 87 -24.42 -50.10 -4.73
CA ASP A 87 -24.02 -51.21 -3.83
C ASP A 87 -24.60 -51.05 -2.40
#